data_AF-A0A0L0STV4-F1
#
_entry.id   AF-A0A0L0STV4-F1
#
_cell.length_a   1.000
_cell.length_b   1.000
_cell.length_c   1.000
_cell.angle_alpha   90.00
_cell.angle_beta   90.00
_cell.angle_gamma   90.00
#
_symmetry.space_group_name_H-M   'P 1'
#
loop_
_entity.id
_entity.type
_entity.pdbx_description
1 polymer ?
#
loop_
_entity_poly.entity_id
_entity_poly.type
_entity_poly.pdbx_seq_one_letter_code
_entity_poly.pdbx_strand_id
1 'polypeptide(L)'
;MPPVMSTPSTIDGSTVRRPWCARPWSHWITFGFCASHIFPTVLLDAQIVLPAIPAWIPGAAVLDRARTWALRQYLTGPIVDPLVRAAARGELPWFRTFLWAELVFQLPVFVVACYHLWHDRVHSIRDLLVVYGAHTATSMVPVLTYLATVAGITTAQRGALIAMYAPYLAVPMQIVFWFGFRWHREVQTKRAYIAATEDDEAKKRS
;
A
#
# COMPACT_ATOMS: atom_id res chain seq x y z
N MET A 1 33.72 -23.63 -11.10
CA MET A 1 32.74 -23.38 -12.17
C MET A 1 31.93 -22.14 -11.80
N PRO A 2 31.99 -21.04 -12.56
CA PRO A 2 31.07 -19.92 -12.37
C PRO A 2 29.64 -20.33 -12.77
N PRO A 3 28.60 -19.75 -12.15
CA PRO A 3 27.22 -20.06 -12.49
C PRO A 3 26.91 -19.56 -13.90
N VAL A 4 26.33 -20.46 -14.72
CA VAL A 4 25.79 -20.13 -16.04
C VAL A 4 24.68 -19.11 -15.85
N MET A 5 24.95 -17.85 -16.19
CA MET A 5 23.92 -16.85 -16.40
C MET A 5 23.01 -17.35 -17.51
N SER A 6 21.76 -17.64 -17.18
CA SER A 6 20.70 -17.84 -18.16
C SER A 6 20.62 -16.59 -19.02
N THR A 7 20.77 -16.78 -20.33
CA THR A 7 20.62 -15.74 -21.35
C THR A 7 19.25 -15.08 -21.23
N PRO A 8 19.15 -13.75 -21.45
CA PRO A 8 17.85 -13.11 -21.63
C PRO A 8 17.27 -13.63 -22.95
N SER A 9 16.15 -14.35 -22.91
CA SER A 9 15.43 -14.73 -24.12
C SER A 9 14.93 -13.46 -24.83
N THR A 10 15.48 -13.19 -26.00
CA THR A 10 15.12 -12.05 -26.84
C THR A 10 13.89 -12.31 -27.72
N ILE A 11 13.05 -11.29 -27.81
CA ILE A 11 12.29 -10.83 -29.00
C ILE A 11 11.05 -11.65 -29.39
N ASP A 12 9.96 -11.38 -28.68
CA ASP A 12 8.66 -11.08 -29.27
C ASP A 12 8.11 -9.89 -28.45
N GLY A 13 7.52 -8.88 -29.09
CA GLY A 13 6.91 -7.72 -28.42
C GLY A 13 5.74 -8.10 -27.51
N SER A 14 5.35 -9.37 -27.45
CA SER A 14 4.51 -9.92 -26.41
C SER A 14 5.36 -10.28 -25.17
N THR A 15 5.33 -9.42 -24.15
CA THR A 15 5.79 -9.82 -22.81
C THR A 15 4.87 -10.95 -22.33
N VAL A 16 5.29 -12.21 -22.50
CA VAL A 16 4.57 -13.37 -21.97
C VAL A 16 4.43 -13.15 -20.47
N ARG A 17 3.20 -12.89 -20.01
CA ARG A 17 2.93 -12.70 -18.57
C ARG A 17 3.34 -13.96 -17.85
N ARG A 18 4.18 -13.83 -16.82
CA ARG A 18 4.48 -14.97 -15.97
C ARG A 18 3.19 -15.42 -15.28
N PRO A 19 2.91 -16.74 -15.21
CA PRO A 19 1.83 -17.24 -14.38
C PRO A 19 2.08 -16.83 -12.94
N TRP A 20 1.01 -16.65 -12.16
CA TRP A 20 1.14 -16.11 -10.81
C TRP A 20 2.07 -16.93 -9.91
N CYS A 21 2.05 -18.27 -10.01
CA CYS A 21 2.93 -19.17 -9.25
C CYS A 21 4.43 -18.95 -9.49
N ALA A 22 4.79 -18.36 -10.64
CA ALA A 22 6.18 -18.04 -10.99
C ALA A 22 6.59 -16.61 -10.56
N ARG A 23 5.67 -15.83 -9.98
CA ARG A 23 5.96 -14.47 -9.50
C ARG A 23 6.48 -14.50 -8.06
N PRO A 24 7.35 -13.55 -7.66
CA PRO A 24 7.81 -13.45 -6.28
C PRO A 24 6.64 -13.37 -5.30
N TRP A 25 6.75 -14.06 -4.15
CA TRP A 25 5.74 -14.08 -3.09
C TRP A 25 5.29 -12.67 -2.65
N SER A 26 6.20 -11.70 -2.68
CA SER A 26 5.90 -10.29 -2.36
C SER A 26 4.88 -9.66 -3.31
N HIS A 27 4.80 -10.09 -4.57
CA HIS A 27 3.80 -9.60 -5.52
C HIS A 27 2.39 -10.02 -5.10
N TRP A 28 2.25 -11.25 -4.59
CA TRP A 28 0.99 -11.79 -4.11
C TRP A 28 0.51 -11.07 -2.86
N ILE A 29 1.40 -10.88 -1.88
CA ILE A 29 1.07 -10.17 -0.65
C ILE A 29 0.70 -8.71 -0.97
N THR A 30 1.50 -8.03 -1.80
CA THR A 30 1.22 -6.64 -2.19
C THR A 30 -0.13 -6.55 -2.93
N PHE A 31 -0.41 -7.46 -3.85
CA PHE A 31 -1.67 -7.48 -4.60
C PHE A 31 -2.86 -7.73 -3.67
N GLY A 32 -2.80 -8.78 -2.84
CA GLY A 32 -3.87 -9.14 -1.92
C GLY A 32 -4.13 -8.05 -0.88
N PHE A 33 -3.07 -7.41 -0.39
CA PHE A 33 -3.15 -6.27 0.53
C PHE A 33 -3.82 -5.06 -0.14
N CYS A 34 -3.36 -4.63 -1.32
CA CYS A 34 -3.96 -3.48 -2.02
C CYS A 34 -5.43 -3.76 -2.38
N ALA A 35 -5.72 -4.97 -2.87
CA ALA A 35 -7.09 -5.35 -3.26
C ALA A 35 -8.02 -5.39 -2.05
N SER A 36 -7.59 -5.96 -0.92
CA SER A 36 -8.41 -6.02 0.28
C SER A 36 -8.57 -4.67 0.96
N HIS A 37 -7.60 -3.76 0.82
CA HIS A 37 -7.65 -2.42 1.41
C HIS A 37 -8.59 -1.45 0.71
N ILE A 38 -8.87 -1.64 -0.58
CA ILE A 38 -9.85 -0.80 -1.28
C ILE A 38 -11.21 -0.81 -0.57
N PHE A 39 -11.61 -1.96 0.01
CA PHE A 39 -12.89 -2.09 0.70
C PHE A 39 -13.00 -1.24 1.99
N PRO A 40 -12.14 -1.38 3.02
CA PRO A 40 -12.18 -0.52 4.19
C PRO A 40 -11.94 0.95 3.82
N THR A 41 -11.02 1.26 2.88
CA THR A 41 -10.79 2.65 2.46
C THR A 41 -12.07 3.32 1.95
N VAL A 42 -12.82 2.64 1.08
CA VAL A 42 -14.05 3.19 0.50
C VAL A 42 -15.21 3.17 1.50
N LEU A 43 -15.36 2.08 2.26
CA LEU A 43 -16.53 1.87 3.12
C LEU A 43 -16.40 2.53 4.50
N LEU A 44 -15.18 2.84 4.95
CA LEU A 44 -14.89 3.36 6.29
C LEU A 44 -14.12 4.67 6.23
N ASP A 45 -12.91 4.65 5.68
CA ASP A 45 -11.99 5.79 5.82
C ASP A 45 -12.50 7.02 5.06
N ALA A 46 -12.96 6.82 3.82
CA ALA A 46 -13.62 7.85 3.04
C ALA A 46 -14.87 8.41 3.75
N GLN A 47 -15.58 7.58 4.51
CA GLN A 47 -16.82 7.97 5.20
C GLN A 47 -16.58 8.87 6.41
N ILE A 48 -15.37 8.93 6.94
CA ILE A 48 -15.01 9.82 8.06
C ILE A 48 -14.70 11.24 7.57
N VAL A 49 -14.17 11.37 6.34
CA VAL A 49 -13.67 12.64 5.80
C VAL A 49 -14.55 13.28 4.74
N LEU A 50 -15.28 12.48 3.95
CA LEU A 50 -16.16 13.02 2.92
C LEU A 50 -17.39 13.71 3.55
N PRO A 51 -17.87 14.82 2.98
CA PRO A 51 -19.15 15.40 3.37
C PRO A 51 -20.31 14.44 3.05
N ALA A 52 -21.47 14.72 3.64
CA ALA A 52 -22.70 14.01 3.29
C ALA A 52 -22.97 14.16 1.79
N ILE A 53 -23.44 13.09 1.16
CA ILE A 53 -23.74 13.09 -0.27
C ILE A 53 -24.96 13.98 -0.48
N PRO A 54 -24.88 15.02 -1.33
CA PRO A 54 -26.01 15.88 -1.60
C PRO A 54 -27.23 15.07 -2.08
N ALA A 55 -28.40 15.39 -1.54
CA ALA A 55 -29.64 14.63 -1.79
C ALA A 55 -30.06 14.56 -3.27
N TRP A 56 -29.52 15.44 -4.12
CA TRP A 56 -29.81 15.50 -5.55
C TRP A 56 -29.02 14.46 -6.37
N ILE A 57 -28.04 13.77 -5.79
CA ILE A 57 -27.30 12.70 -6.49
C ILE A 57 -28.17 11.43 -6.53
N PRO A 58 -28.44 10.83 -7.71
CA PRO A 58 -29.15 9.55 -7.79
C PRO A 58 -28.45 8.48 -6.96
N GLY A 59 -29.18 7.85 -6.04
CA GLY A 59 -28.62 6.86 -5.11
C GLY A 59 -28.02 7.43 -3.82
N ALA A 60 -28.07 8.75 -3.59
CA ALA A 60 -27.55 9.39 -2.37
C ALA A 60 -28.10 8.74 -1.09
N ALA A 61 -29.40 8.45 -1.04
CA ALA A 61 -30.02 7.81 0.14
C ALA A 61 -29.51 6.38 0.38
N VAL A 62 -29.13 5.64 -0.65
CA VAL A 62 -28.54 4.29 -0.51
C VAL A 62 -27.11 4.40 0.02
N LEU A 63 -26.34 5.33 -0.54
CA LEU A 63 -24.95 5.57 -0.15
C LEU A 63 -24.86 6.13 1.28
N ASP A 64 -25.77 7.01 1.67
CA ASP A 64 -25.83 7.57 3.03
C ASP A 64 -26.23 6.51 4.07
N ARG A 65 -27.12 5.58 3.70
CA ARG A 65 -27.42 4.40 4.54
C ARG A 65 -26.21 3.48 4.69
N ALA A 66 -25.47 3.21 3.61
CA ALA A 66 -24.27 2.39 3.65
C ALA A 66 -23.19 3.03 4.53
N ARG A 67 -22.97 4.34 4.38
CA ARG A 67 -22.11 5.16 5.24
C ARG A 67 -22.50 5.06 6.71
N THR A 68 -23.77 5.28 7.02
CA THR A 68 -24.27 5.27 8.40
C THR A 68 -24.16 3.88 9.02
N TRP A 69 -24.42 2.83 8.24
CA TRP A 69 -24.25 1.45 8.67
C TRP A 69 -22.78 1.14 8.99
N ALA A 70 -21.85 1.51 8.11
CA ALA A 70 -20.43 1.24 8.27
C ALA A 70 -19.87 1.98 9.49
N LEU A 71 -20.19 3.27 9.65
CA LEU A 71 -19.79 4.05 10.82
C LEU A 71 -20.37 3.48 12.13
N ARG A 72 -21.62 2.98 12.13
CA ARG A 72 -22.21 2.38 13.34
C ARG A 72 -21.45 1.17 13.85
N GLN A 73 -20.88 0.34 12.97
CA GLN A 73 -20.10 -0.83 13.39
C GLN A 73 -18.86 -0.42 14.22
N TYR A 74 -18.17 0.64 13.83
CA TYR A 74 -16.95 1.10 14.50
C TYR A 74 -17.22 2.05 15.67
N LEU A 75 -18.35 2.75 15.64
CA LEU A 75 -18.74 3.68 16.70
C LEU A 75 -19.47 3.00 17.86
N THR A 76 -20.24 1.96 17.60
CA THR A 76 -21.17 1.35 18.58
C THR A 76 -21.20 -0.19 18.55
N GLY A 77 -20.45 -0.83 17.65
CA GLY A 77 -20.38 -2.28 17.56
C GLY A 77 -19.45 -2.92 18.59
N PRO A 78 -19.24 -4.25 18.49
CA PRO A 78 -18.43 -5.02 19.44
C PRO A 78 -16.95 -4.65 19.44
N ILE A 79 -16.46 -4.04 18.34
CA ILE A 79 -15.10 -3.52 18.21
C ILE A 79 -15.20 -1.99 18.09
N VAL A 80 -15.24 -1.34 19.24
CA VAL A 80 -15.11 0.11 19.30
C VAL A 80 -13.66 0.47 18.97
N ASP A 81 -13.47 1.17 17.86
CA ASP A 81 -12.17 1.71 17.50
C ASP A 81 -12.06 3.17 17.99
N PRO A 82 -11.22 3.46 19.01
CA PRO A 82 -11.07 4.80 19.56
C PRO A 82 -10.44 5.79 18.57
N LEU A 83 -9.66 5.31 17.60
CA LEU A 83 -9.03 6.14 16.57
C LEU A 83 -10.09 6.65 15.59
N VAL A 84 -10.87 5.73 15.03
CA VAL A 84 -11.99 6.03 14.12
C VAL A 84 -13.04 6.90 14.80
N ARG A 85 -13.38 6.59 16.07
CA ARG A 85 -14.34 7.37 16.84
C ARG A 85 -13.89 8.82 17.05
N ALA A 86 -12.65 9.03 17.49
CA ALA A 86 -12.12 10.37 17.71
C ALA A 86 -12.04 11.16 16.39
N ALA A 87 -11.67 10.50 15.30
CA ALA A 87 -11.62 11.11 13.96
C ALA A 87 -13.00 11.54 13.43
N ALA A 88 -14.02 10.71 13.64
CA ALA A 88 -15.39 10.98 13.24
C ALA A 88 -16.01 12.15 14.03
N ARG A 89 -15.57 12.35 15.28
CA ARG A 89 -15.97 13.49 16.12
C ARG A 89 -15.17 14.76 15.88
N GLY A 90 -14.12 14.71 15.04
CA GLY A 90 -13.22 15.84 14.81
C GLY A 90 -12.20 16.08 15.92
N GLU A 91 -12.09 15.16 16.89
CA GLU A 91 -11.19 15.27 18.05
C GLU A 91 -9.73 14.91 17.70
N LEU A 92 -9.51 14.28 16.54
CA LEU A 92 -8.18 13.83 16.10
C LEU A 92 -7.82 14.36 14.70
N PRO A 93 -7.50 15.66 14.56
CA PRO A 93 -7.25 16.28 13.25
C PRO A 93 -6.10 15.65 12.48
N TRP A 94 -5.02 15.26 13.16
CA TRP A 94 -3.88 14.62 12.52
C TRP A 94 -4.28 13.30 11.85
N PHE A 95 -5.12 12.49 12.48
CA PHE A 95 -5.55 11.23 11.88
C PHE A 95 -6.46 11.46 10.67
N ARG A 96 -7.31 12.50 10.72
CA ARG A 96 -8.08 12.95 9.55
C ARG A 96 -7.20 13.34 8.37
N THR A 97 -6.00 13.89 8.62
CA THR A 97 -5.04 14.15 7.52
C THR A 97 -4.53 12.86 6.87
N PHE A 98 -4.34 11.78 7.65
CA PHE A 98 -3.99 10.47 7.09
C PHE A 98 -5.12 9.85 6.30
N LEU A 99 -6.38 9.98 6.74
CA LEU A 99 -7.54 9.52 5.97
C LEU A 99 -7.69 10.27 4.64
N TRP A 100 -7.38 11.57 4.62
CA TRP A 100 -7.31 12.33 3.35
C TRP A 100 -6.15 11.86 2.46
N ALA A 101 -4.96 11.65 3.03
CA ALA A 101 -3.83 11.10 2.29
C ALA A 101 -4.16 9.70 1.73
N GLU A 102 -4.92 8.90 2.49
CA GLU A 102 -5.39 7.60 2.03
C GLU A 102 -6.32 7.75 0.82
N LEU A 103 -7.32 8.63 0.89
CA LEU A 103 -8.27 8.83 -0.19
C LEU A 103 -7.63 9.42 -1.46
N VAL A 104 -6.73 10.40 -1.31
CA VAL A 104 -6.17 11.17 -2.43
C VAL A 104 -4.92 10.51 -3.02
N PHE A 105 -4.14 9.80 -2.21
CA PHE A 105 -2.88 9.20 -2.64
C PHE A 105 -2.90 7.68 -2.57
N GLN A 106 -3.21 7.07 -1.42
CA GLN A 106 -3.08 5.61 -1.28
C GLN A 106 -4.12 4.85 -2.11
N LEU A 107 -5.37 5.30 -2.16
CA LEU A 107 -6.44 4.63 -2.91
C LEU A 107 -6.17 4.59 -4.43
N PRO A 108 -5.79 5.70 -5.09
CA PRO A 108 -5.32 5.63 -6.48
C PRO A 108 -4.15 4.66 -6.66
N VAL A 109 -3.19 4.66 -5.73
CA VAL A 109 -2.06 3.72 -5.76
C VAL A 109 -2.53 2.28 -5.64
N PHE A 110 -3.51 1.95 -4.79
CA PHE A 110 -4.05 0.58 -4.68
C PHE A 110 -4.60 0.09 -6.01
N VAL A 111 -5.39 0.91 -6.70
CA VAL A 111 -5.98 0.55 -8.00
C VAL A 111 -4.87 0.34 -9.05
N VAL A 112 -3.92 1.26 -9.13
CA VAL A 112 -2.77 1.18 -10.04
C VAL A 112 -1.91 -0.05 -9.74
N ALA A 113 -1.68 -0.35 -8.46
CA ALA A 113 -0.93 -1.49 -7.99
C ALA A 113 -1.61 -2.80 -8.37
N CYS A 114 -2.91 -2.93 -8.08
CA CYS A 114 -3.70 -4.10 -8.47
C CYS A 114 -3.63 -4.34 -9.98
N TYR A 115 -3.80 -3.30 -10.80
CA TYR A 115 -3.72 -3.41 -12.25
C TYR A 115 -2.33 -3.91 -12.69
N HIS A 116 -1.25 -3.23 -12.29
CA HIS A 116 0.09 -3.58 -12.75
C HIS A 116 0.59 -4.92 -12.19
N LEU A 117 0.28 -5.25 -10.94
CA LEU A 117 0.59 -6.54 -10.35
C LEU A 117 -0.18 -7.66 -11.05
N TRP A 118 -1.46 -7.46 -11.38
CA TRP A 118 -2.22 -8.41 -12.19
C TRP A 118 -1.60 -8.63 -13.58
N HIS A 119 -1.08 -7.55 -14.15
CA HIS A 119 -0.50 -7.53 -15.48
C HIS A 119 0.98 -7.93 -15.57
N ASP A 120 1.61 -8.31 -14.45
CA ASP A 120 3.06 -8.56 -14.35
C ASP A 120 3.92 -7.37 -14.81
N ARG A 121 3.41 -6.15 -14.62
CA ARG A 121 4.03 -4.87 -15.01
C ARG A 121 4.51 -4.06 -13.79
N VAL A 122 4.82 -4.74 -12.69
CA VAL A 122 5.20 -4.09 -11.42
C VAL A 122 6.41 -3.16 -11.57
N HIS A 123 7.32 -3.47 -12.52
CA HIS A 123 8.49 -2.66 -12.80
C HIS A 123 8.16 -1.21 -13.17
N SER A 124 7.01 -0.97 -13.80
CA SER A 124 6.55 0.36 -14.23
C SER A 124 6.07 1.24 -13.08
N ILE A 125 5.72 0.66 -11.94
CA ILE A 125 5.14 1.38 -10.79
C ILE A 125 5.95 1.18 -9.51
N ARG A 126 7.16 0.62 -9.62
CA ARG A 126 7.94 0.24 -8.46
C ARG A 126 8.26 1.44 -7.56
N ASP A 127 8.65 2.56 -8.14
CA ASP A 127 9.02 3.75 -7.37
C ASP A 127 7.80 4.31 -6.63
N LEU A 128 6.63 4.29 -7.28
CA LEU A 128 5.36 4.63 -6.66
C LEU A 128 5.04 3.72 -5.48
N LEU A 129 5.26 2.40 -5.60
CA LEU A 129 5.07 1.45 -4.50
C LEU A 129 6.02 1.71 -3.33
N VAL A 130 7.28 2.09 -3.59
CA VAL A 130 8.24 2.42 -2.53
C VAL A 130 7.84 3.70 -1.79
N VAL A 131 7.43 4.75 -2.51
CA VAL A 131 6.93 5.99 -1.89
C VAL A 131 5.68 5.71 -1.05
N TYR A 132 4.74 4.95 -1.61
CA TYR A 132 3.56 4.48 -0.89
C TYR A 132 3.94 3.71 0.38
N GLY A 133 4.80 2.71 0.26
CA GLY A 133 5.22 1.87 1.38
C GLY A 133 5.87 2.67 2.50
N ALA A 134 6.73 3.64 2.16
CA ALA A 134 7.38 4.51 3.13
C ALA A 134 6.38 5.45 3.82
N HIS A 135 5.47 6.06 3.05
CA HIS A 135 4.44 6.93 3.59
C HIS A 135 3.49 6.19 4.56
N THR A 136 2.99 5.02 4.18
CA THR A 136 2.08 4.25 5.03
C THR A 136 2.80 3.71 6.27
N ALA A 137 4.03 3.19 6.14
CA ALA A 137 4.80 2.73 7.28
C ALA A 137 5.07 3.84 8.31
N THR A 138 5.43 5.04 7.83
CA THR A 138 5.65 6.20 8.72
C THR A 138 4.35 6.70 9.36
N SER A 139 3.24 6.69 8.63
CA SER A 139 1.92 7.08 9.15
C SER A 139 1.38 6.07 10.18
N MET A 140 1.78 4.81 10.11
CA MET A 140 1.39 3.79 11.10
C MET A 140 2.09 3.93 12.45
N VAL A 141 3.26 4.58 12.52
CA VAL A 141 3.94 4.82 13.80
C VAL A 141 3.05 5.58 14.78
N PRO A 142 2.54 6.80 14.47
CA PRO A 142 1.65 7.52 15.38
C PRO A 142 0.32 6.79 15.64
N VAL A 143 -0.20 6.03 14.66
CA VAL A 143 -1.42 5.22 14.85
C VAL A 143 -1.21 4.15 15.93
N LEU A 144 -0.15 3.35 15.81
CA LEU A 144 0.16 2.29 16.77
C LEU A 144 0.52 2.87 18.14
N THR A 145 1.25 4.00 18.18
CA THR A 145 1.52 4.71 19.44
C THR A 145 0.22 5.16 20.10
N TYR A 146 -0.70 5.79 19.36
CA TYR A 146 -1.98 6.22 19.90
C TYR A 146 -2.78 5.05 20.48
N LEU A 147 -2.90 3.94 19.73
CA LEU A 147 -3.62 2.74 20.20
C LEU A 147 -2.96 2.13 21.46
N ALA A 148 -1.63 2.17 21.55
CA ALA A 148 -0.91 1.69 22.72
C ALA A 148 -1.18 2.54 23.98
N THR A 149 -1.40 3.85 23.82
CA THR A 149 -1.49 4.80 24.95
C THR A 149 -2.92 5.26 25.26
N VAL A 150 -3.89 5.06 24.36
CA VAL A 150 -5.24 5.58 24.55
C VAL A 150 -5.92 4.97 25.78
N ALA A 151 -6.56 5.84 26.56
CA ALA A 151 -7.34 5.49 27.74
C ALA A 151 -8.74 5.00 27.35
N GLY A 152 -9.44 4.34 28.29
CA GLY A 152 -10.83 3.94 28.10
C GLY A 152 -11.05 2.68 27.26
N ILE A 153 -9.98 1.92 26.96
CA ILE A 153 -10.05 0.58 26.36
C ILE A 153 -9.36 -0.45 27.26
N THR A 154 -9.84 -1.69 27.23
CA THR A 154 -9.22 -2.79 27.97
C THR A 154 -7.90 -3.24 27.33
N THR A 155 -7.05 -3.93 28.10
CA THR A 155 -5.80 -4.51 27.56
C THR A 155 -6.05 -5.49 26.42
N ALA A 156 -7.12 -6.30 26.51
CA ALA A 156 -7.49 -7.23 25.45
C ALA A 156 -7.93 -6.51 24.16
N GLN A 157 -8.77 -5.46 24.29
CA GLN A 157 -9.16 -4.62 23.16
C GLN A 157 -7.96 -3.94 22.51
N ARG A 158 -7.05 -3.40 23.34
CA ARG A 158 -5.80 -2.78 22.86
C ARG A 158 -4.95 -3.78 22.06
N GLY A 159 -4.73 -4.98 22.60
CA GLY A 159 -3.99 -6.04 21.92
C GLY A 159 -4.64 -6.43 20.59
N ALA A 160 -5.96 -6.57 20.56
CA ALA A 160 -6.71 -6.89 19.34
C ALA A 160 -6.60 -5.79 18.27
N LEU A 161 -6.72 -4.51 18.66
CA LEU A 161 -6.56 -3.38 17.76
C LEU A 161 -5.13 -3.30 17.23
N ILE A 162 -4.11 -3.37 18.08
CA ILE A 162 -2.71 -3.37 17.63
C ILE A 162 -2.45 -4.52 16.66
N ALA A 163 -2.94 -5.73 16.94
CA ALA A 163 -2.82 -6.88 16.04
C ALA A 163 -3.54 -6.65 14.70
N MET A 164 -4.70 -5.99 14.73
CA MET A 164 -5.46 -5.63 13.52
C MET A 164 -4.72 -4.59 12.67
N TYR A 165 -4.07 -3.60 13.28
CA TYR A 165 -3.33 -2.54 12.58
C TYR A 165 -1.89 -2.94 12.20
N ALA A 166 -1.30 -3.94 12.84
CA ALA A 166 0.09 -4.36 12.57
C ALA A 166 0.38 -4.75 11.10
N PRO A 167 -0.53 -5.44 10.36
CA PRO A 167 -0.34 -5.69 8.93
C PRO A 167 -0.16 -4.43 8.08
N TYR A 168 -0.81 -3.33 8.48
CA TYR A 168 -0.74 -2.03 7.81
C TYR A 168 0.63 -1.35 8.01
N LEU A 169 1.44 -1.81 8.96
CA LEU A 169 2.86 -1.44 9.07
C LEU A 169 3.75 -2.47 8.38
N ALA A 170 3.52 -3.76 8.64
CA ALA A 170 4.39 -4.85 8.19
C ALA A 170 4.44 -4.98 6.66
N VAL A 171 3.30 -4.90 5.97
CA VAL A 171 3.25 -5.04 4.51
C VAL A 171 3.86 -3.82 3.81
N PRO A 172 3.56 -2.56 4.20
CA PRO A 172 4.26 -1.40 3.65
C PRO A 172 5.77 -1.42 3.87
N MET A 173 6.25 -1.86 5.04
CA MET A 173 7.68 -2.07 5.24
C MET A 173 8.23 -3.13 4.27
N GLN A 174 7.56 -4.28 4.14
CA GLN A 174 7.95 -5.31 3.17
C GLN A 174 8.03 -4.75 1.75
N ILE A 175 7.11 -3.87 1.35
CA ILE A 175 7.13 -3.22 0.03
C ILE A 175 8.41 -2.38 -0.12
N VAL A 176 8.72 -1.52 0.86
CA VAL A 176 9.95 -0.70 0.85
C VAL A 176 11.18 -1.59 0.77
N PHE A 177 11.27 -2.62 1.61
CA PHE A 177 12.43 -3.52 1.63
C PHE A 177 12.56 -4.30 0.32
N TRP A 178 11.51 -4.96 -0.13
CA TRP A 178 11.59 -5.83 -1.29
C TRP A 178 11.79 -5.05 -2.60
N PHE A 179 10.95 -4.05 -2.84
CA PHE A 179 11.02 -3.27 -4.08
C PHE A 179 12.18 -2.28 -4.05
N GLY A 180 12.48 -1.66 -2.91
CA GLY A 180 13.59 -0.72 -2.75
C GLY A 180 14.97 -1.37 -2.83
N PHE A 181 15.24 -2.47 -2.09
CA PHE A 181 16.55 -3.12 -2.17
C PHE A 181 16.78 -3.78 -3.52
N ARG A 182 15.75 -4.42 -4.10
CA ARG A 182 15.87 -5.02 -5.43
C ARG A 182 16.17 -3.94 -6.48
N TRP A 183 15.51 -2.79 -6.40
CA TRP A 183 15.81 -1.65 -7.25
C TRP A 183 17.26 -1.20 -7.13
N HIS A 184 17.74 -0.97 -5.90
CA HIS A 184 19.11 -0.55 -5.65
C HIS A 184 20.10 -1.53 -6.29
N ARG A 185 19.89 -2.84 -6.11
CA ARG A 185 20.73 -3.87 -6.75
C ARG A 185 20.69 -3.81 -8.28
N GLU A 186 19.50 -3.70 -8.89
CA GLU A 186 19.37 -3.61 -10.35
C GLU A 186 20.07 -2.37 -10.93
N VAL A 187 19.98 -1.22 -10.25
CA VAL A 187 20.66 0.02 -10.64
C VAL A 187 22.18 -0.14 -10.55
N GLN A 188 22.68 -0.70 -9.45
CA GLN A 188 24.12 -0.92 -9.27
C GLN A 188 24.68 -1.86 -10.34
N THR A 189 23.96 -2.95 -10.67
CA THR A 189 24.37 -3.87 -11.74
C THR A 189 24.41 -3.18 -13.11
N LYS A 190 23.39 -2.38 -13.44
CA LYS A 190 23.38 -1.62 -14.72
C LYS A 190 24.52 -0.62 -14.80
N ARG A 191 24.80 0.10 -13.71
CA ARG A 191 25.91 1.05 -13.63
C ARG A 191 27.27 0.36 -13.82
N ALA A 192 27.48 -0.78 -13.17
CA ALA A 192 28.71 -1.56 -13.32
C ALA A 192 28.89 -2.07 -14.77
N TYR A 193 27.81 -2.51 -15.42
CA TYR A 193 27.85 -2.94 -16.82
C TYR A 193 28.23 -1.80 -17.78
N ILE A 194 27.62 -0.62 -17.60
CA ILE A 194 27.93 0.56 -18.42
C ILE A 194 29.41 0.94 -18.25
N ALA A 195 29.90 1.04 -17.01
CA ALA A 195 31.29 1.38 -16.73
C ALA A 195 32.29 0.38 -17.34
N ALA A 196 32.00 -0.93 -17.28
CA ALA A 196 32.85 -1.95 -17.90
C ALA A 196 32.86 -1.84 -19.43
N THR A 197 31.71 -1.49 -20.03
CA THR A 197 31.60 -1.31 -21.49
C THR A 197 32.38 -0.07 -21.95
N GLU A 198 32.30 1.02 -21.19
CA GLU A 198 33.06 2.25 -21.45
C GLU A 198 34.58 2.03 -21.34
N ASP A 199 35.04 1.24 -20.35
CA ASP A 199 36.46 0.88 -20.19
C ASP A 199 36.98 0.00 -21.35
N ASP A 200 36.19 -0.98 -21.79
CA ASP A 200 36.52 -1.83 -22.94
C ASP A 200 36.56 -1.03 -24.25
N GLU A 201 35.67 -0.06 -24.45
CA GLU A 201 35.71 0.83 -25.60
C GLU A 201 36.90 1.78 -25.57
N ALA A 202 37.27 2.29 -24.39
CA ALA A 202 38.45 3.14 -24.22
C ALA A 202 39.74 2.40 -24.58
N LYS A 203 39.89 1.15 -24.11
CA LYS A 203 41.04 0.29 -24.44
C LYS A 203 41.14 -0.08 -25.92
N LYS A 204 40.02 -0.15 -26.64
CA LYS A 204 40.02 -0.39 -28.09
C LYS A 204 40.45 0.84 -28.91
N ARG A 205 40.40 2.03 -28.32
CA ARG A 205 40.75 3.30 -28.98
C ARG A 205 42.20 3.74 -28.72
N SER A 206 42.88 3.15 -27.74
CA SER A 206 44.31 3.35 -27.43
C SER A 206 45.18 2.36 -28.19
#